data_AF-A0A072TFM7-F1
#
_entry.id   AF-A0A072TFM7-F1
#
_cell.length_a   1.000
_cell.length_b   1.000
_cell.length_c   1.000
_cell.angle_alpha   90.00
_cell.angle_beta   90.00
_cell.angle_gamma   90.00
#
_symmetry.space_group_name_H-M   'P 1'
#
loop_
_entity.id
_entity.type
_entity.pdbx_description
1 polymer ?
#
loop_
_entity_poly.entity_id
_entity_poly.type
_entity_poly.pdbx_seq_one_letter_code
_entity_poly.pdbx_strand_id
1 'polypeptide(L)'
;MVDVDQLEQDDLPYIKEGTKERLLVNEILNILKAVELNLETWIKAYDDPMLSNFFAMNNHWHLFKHLKGTKLGDLLGDSWLKEHEQYKDYYSTIFLRDSWGKLPGHLSREGLILFSGGRATARDLVKKRLKKFNEVFDEMFSKQSGWIMVERDLREKTCQLIVQAVVPVYRSYMQNYGPLVEQDNSSNKYAKYTVQKLEEMLLCLYRPKPARHGSMKIPQLSGKYGNGMPDLRRTASAVV
;
A
#
# COMPACT_ATOMS: atom_id res chain seq x y z
N MET A 1 51.76 -15.23 49.49
CA MET A 1 50.65 -16.17 49.27
C MET A 1 49.43 -15.30 49.05
N VAL A 2 49.19 -14.92 47.79
CA VAL A 2 48.01 -14.15 47.39
C VAL A 2 47.07 -15.17 46.77
N ASP A 3 45.88 -15.30 47.35
CA ASP A 3 44.86 -16.25 46.96
C ASP A 3 44.51 -16.09 45.47
N VAL A 4 44.71 -17.16 44.71
CA VAL A 4 44.34 -17.26 43.29
C VAL A 4 42.82 -17.48 43.13
N ASP A 5 42.11 -17.75 44.23
CA ASP A 5 40.68 -18.05 44.25
C ASP A 5 39.77 -16.80 44.32
N GLN A 6 40.32 -15.59 44.37
CA GLN A 6 39.51 -14.35 44.37
C GLN A 6 39.25 -13.73 42.99
N LEU A 7 39.78 -14.32 41.91
CA LEU A 7 39.61 -13.78 40.54
C LEU A 7 38.51 -14.46 39.71
N GLU A 8 37.87 -15.53 40.20
CA GLU A 8 36.83 -16.24 39.43
C GLU A 8 35.38 -15.83 39.76
N GLN A 9 35.14 -15.05 40.83
CA GLN A 9 33.77 -14.79 41.29
C GLN A 9 33.16 -13.45 40.82
N ASP A 10 33.96 -12.45 40.47
CA ASP A 10 33.47 -11.10 40.13
C ASP A 10 33.18 -10.86 38.63
N ASP A 11 33.72 -11.68 37.72
CA ASP A 11 33.49 -11.53 36.27
C ASP A 11 32.24 -12.30 35.76
N LEU A 12 31.70 -13.23 36.55
CA LEU A 12 30.56 -14.08 36.20
C LEU A 12 29.23 -13.33 35.96
N PRO A 13 28.86 -12.29 36.74
CA PRO A 13 27.63 -11.53 36.51
C PRO A 13 27.68 -10.78 35.18
N TYR A 14 28.81 -10.13 34.88
CA TYR A 14 29.01 -9.33 33.67
C TYR A 14 29.00 -10.21 32.39
N ILE A 15 29.64 -11.38 32.43
CA ILE A 15 29.63 -12.34 31.33
C ILE A 15 28.21 -12.93 31.11
N LYS A 16 27.48 -13.22 32.19
CA LYS A 16 26.09 -13.71 32.10
C LYS A 16 25.13 -12.65 31.57
N GLU A 17 25.32 -11.40 31.94
CA GLU A 17 24.49 -10.27 31.50
C GLU A 17 24.74 -9.95 30.01
N GLY A 18 26.00 -9.92 29.57
CA GLY A 18 26.35 -9.82 28.14
C GLY A 18 25.86 -11.01 27.30
N THR A 19 25.78 -12.20 27.89
CA THR A 19 25.19 -13.39 27.23
C THR A 19 23.68 -13.26 27.09
N LYS A 20 22.97 -12.81 28.14
CA LYS A 20 21.52 -12.58 28.09
C LYS A 20 21.15 -11.48 27.10
N GLU A 21 21.91 -10.39 27.06
CA GLU A 21 21.69 -9.31 26.10
C GLU A 21 21.85 -9.80 24.65
N ARG A 22 22.89 -10.58 24.37
CA ARG A 22 23.07 -11.22 23.04
C ARG A 22 21.93 -12.15 22.67
N LEU A 23 21.43 -12.94 23.61
CA LEU A 23 20.27 -13.81 23.38
C LEU A 23 19.02 -12.99 23.05
N LEU A 24 18.75 -11.91 23.80
CA LEU A 24 17.61 -11.04 23.53
C LEU A 24 17.70 -10.38 22.14
N VAL A 25 18.88 -9.88 21.76
CA VAL A 25 19.11 -9.32 20.42
C VAL A 25 18.85 -10.36 19.33
N ASN A 26 19.36 -11.60 19.51
CA ASN A 26 19.12 -12.68 18.57
C ASN A 26 17.64 -13.00 18.40
N GLU A 27 16.88 -13.07 19.50
CA GLU A 27 15.45 -13.35 19.44
C GLU A 27 14.65 -12.22 18.76
N ILE A 28 15.01 -10.94 19.02
CA ILE A 28 14.36 -9.81 18.35
C ILE A 28 14.63 -9.85 16.84
N LEU A 29 15.86 -10.16 16.42
CA LEU A 29 16.22 -10.31 15.00
C LEU A 29 15.47 -11.48 14.36
N ASN A 30 15.25 -12.59 15.06
CA ASN A 30 14.45 -13.71 14.57
C ASN A 30 12.98 -13.32 14.38
N ILE A 31 12.41 -12.56 15.32
CA ILE A 31 11.05 -12.04 15.20
C ILE A 31 10.94 -11.13 13.97
N LEU A 32 11.89 -10.23 13.75
CA LEU A 32 11.85 -9.35 12.57
C LEU A 32 11.99 -10.11 11.25
N LYS A 33 12.85 -11.13 11.18
CA LYS A 33 12.93 -12.01 10.01
C LYS A 33 11.60 -12.73 9.75
N ALA A 34 10.93 -13.19 10.81
CA ALA A 34 9.62 -13.82 10.68
C ALA A 34 8.55 -12.81 10.20
N VAL A 35 8.58 -11.57 10.68
CA VAL A 35 7.71 -10.48 10.21
C VAL A 35 7.95 -10.18 8.73
N GLU A 36 9.21 -10.13 8.30
CA GLU A 36 9.59 -9.89 6.90
C GLU A 36 9.10 -11.02 5.98
N LEU A 37 9.31 -12.28 6.38
CA LEU A 37 8.82 -13.44 5.62
C LEU A 37 7.27 -13.45 5.53
N ASN A 38 6.60 -13.10 6.63
CA ASN A 38 5.14 -12.96 6.64
C ASN A 38 4.69 -11.83 5.72
N LEU A 39 5.38 -10.69 5.74
CA LEU A 39 5.09 -9.55 4.88
C LEU A 39 5.18 -9.96 3.40
N GLU A 40 6.25 -10.64 2.98
CA GLU A 40 6.37 -11.14 1.61
C GLU A 40 5.22 -12.08 1.23
N THR A 41 4.86 -12.98 2.15
CA THR A 41 3.77 -13.94 1.94
C THR A 41 2.44 -13.21 1.76
N TRP A 42 2.16 -12.22 2.61
CA TRP A 42 0.94 -11.42 2.53
C TRP A 42 0.89 -10.54 1.28
N ILE A 43 2.01 -9.96 0.84
CA ILE A 43 2.08 -9.21 -0.42
C ILE A 43 1.66 -10.11 -1.59
N LYS A 44 2.16 -11.35 -1.63
CA LYS A 44 1.86 -12.33 -2.69
C LYS A 44 0.43 -12.92 -2.61
N ALA A 45 -0.23 -12.80 -1.46
CA ALA A 45 -1.55 -13.39 -1.23
C ALA A 45 -2.72 -12.55 -1.74
N TYR A 46 -2.49 -11.29 -2.14
CA TYR A 46 -3.55 -10.44 -2.70
C TYR A 46 -3.86 -10.82 -4.16
N ASP A 47 -5.13 -11.09 -4.45
CA ASP A 47 -5.61 -11.32 -5.82
C ASP A 47 -5.50 -10.07 -6.70
N ASP A 48 -5.70 -8.90 -6.12
CA ASP A 48 -5.60 -7.62 -6.81
C ASP A 48 -4.15 -7.09 -6.75
N PRO A 49 -3.41 -7.07 -7.88
CA PRO A 49 -2.03 -6.62 -7.88
C PRO A 49 -1.88 -5.16 -7.45
N MET A 50 -2.89 -4.33 -7.70
CA MET A 50 -2.86 -2.92 -7.30
C MET A 50 -2.93 -2.77 -5.78
N LEU A 51 -3.80 -3.56 -5.13
CA LEU A 51 -3.91 -3.60 -3.67
C LEU A 51 -2.66 -4.24 -3.05
N SER A 52 -2.09 -5.26 -3.68
CA SER A 52 -0.80 -5.84 -3.29
C SER A 52 0.31 -4.79 -3.24
N ASN A 53 0.49 -4.03 -4.33
CA ASN A 53 1.49 -2.95 -4.39
C ASN A 53 1.20 -1.84 -3.36
N PHE A 54 -0.07 -1.48 -3.17
CA PHE A 54 -0.47 -0.49 -2.17
C PHE A 54 -0.13 -0.95 -0.74
N PHE A 55 -0.43 -2.21 -0.41
CA PHE A 55 -0.10 -2.83 0.86
C PHE A 55 1.41 -2.89 1.08
N ALA A 56 2.17 -3.33 0.08
CA ALA A 56 3.62 -3.42 0.14
C ALA A 56 4.25 -2.04 0.41
N MET A 57 3.88 -1.03 -0.38
CA MET A 57 4.34 0.35 -0.20
C MET A 57 4.09 0.87 1.22
N ASN A 58 2.89 0.63 1.77
CA ASN A 58 2.51 1.10 3.10
C ASN A 58 3.34 0.41 4.21
N ASN A 59 3.54 -0.90 4.12
CA ASN A 59 4.28 -1.67 5.13
C ASN A 59 5.79 -1.42 5.08
N HIS A 60 6.40 -1.36 3.88
CA HIS A 60 7.81 -1.05 3.76
C HIS A 60 8.13 0.36 4.29
N TRP A 61 7.25 1.33 4.04
CA TRP A 61 7.39 2.66 4.64
C TRP A 61 7.28 2.64 6.15
N HIS A 62 6.30 1.90 6.69
CA HIS A 62 6.10 1.77 8.13
C HIS A 62 7.33 1.19 8.82
N LEU A 63 7.88 0.09 8.30
CA LEU A 63 9.09 -0.54 8.83
C LEU A 63 10.28 0.43 8.81
N PHE A 64 10.56 1.07 7.67
CA PHE A 64 11.63 2.05 7.57
C PHE A 64 11.46 3.20 8.57
N LYS A 65 10.28 3.81 8.59
CA LYS A 65 10.02 5.04 9.36
C LYS A 65 10.08 4.83 10.86
N HIS A 66 9.58 3.69 11.36
CA HIS A 66 9.55 3.42 12.80
C HIS A 66 10.80 2.74 13.34
N LEU A 67 11.65 2.16 12.47
CA LEU A 67 12.92 1.58 12.89
C LEU A 67 14.10 2.55 12.72
N LYS A 68 14.05 3.48 11.76
CA LYS A 68 15.10 4.47 11.55
C LYS A 68 15.32 5.36 12.77
N GLY A 69 16.57 5.46 13.22
CA GLY A 69 16.96 6.25 14.40
C GLY A 69 16.63 5.59 15.73
N THR A 70 16.27 4.31 15.73
CA THR A 70 16.11 3.50 16.95
C THR A 70 17.30 2.57 17.12
N LYS A 71 17.57 2.11 18.36
CA LYS A 71 18.59 1.10 18.64
C LYS A 71 18.39 -0.18 17.81
N LEU A 72 17.14 -0.55 17.55
CA LEU A 72 16.83 -1.72 16.72
C LEU A 72 17.16 -1.47 15.25
N GLY A 73 16.90 -0.27 14.74
CA GLY A 73 17.36 0.15 13.41
C GLY A 73 18.88 0.08 13.28
N ASP A 74 19.61 0.55 14.29
CA ASP A 74 21.07 0.49 14.32
C ASP A 74 21.58 -0.97 14.31
N LEU A 75 20.90 -1.87 15.02
CA LEU A 75 21.19 -3.31 15.03
C LEU A 75 20.91 -4.00 13.68
N LEU A 76 19.85 -3.59 12.97
CA LEU A 76 19.52 -4.10 11.63
C LEU A 76 20.48 -3.56 10.56
N GLY A 77 20.98 -2.35 10.78
CA GLY A 77 21.94 -1.69 9.91
C GLY A 77 21.29 -0.86 8.80
N ASP A 78 22.02 0.17 8.36
CA ASP A 78 21.58 1.12 7.34
C ASP A 78 21.20 0.48 6.01
N SER A 79 21.84 -0.64 5.64
CA SER A 79 21.54 -1.36 4.41
C SER A 79 20.10 -1.89 4.40
N TRP A 80 19.66 -2.50 5.51
CA TRP A 80 18.31 -3.05 5.63
C TRP A 80 17.27 -1.94 5.60
N LEU A 81 17.50 -0.83 6.32
CA LEU A 81 16.62 0.34 6.30
C LEU A 81 16.49 0.91 4.88
N LYS A 82 17.62 1.08 4.19
CA LYS A 82 17.63 1.58 2.81
C LYS A 82 16.89 0.67 1.85
N GLU A 83 16.97 -0.64 2.04
CA GLU A 83 16.24 -1.61 1.22
C GLU A 83 14.72 -1.43 1.35
N HIS A 84 14.21 -1.27 2.58
CA HIS A 84 12.79 -0.98 2.80
C HIS A 84 12.36 0.36 2.18
N GLU A 85 13.19 1.39 2.22
CA GLU A 85 12.92 2.65 1.52
C GLU A 85 12.84 2.46 0.00
N GLN A 86 13.74 1.67 -0.58
CA GLN A 86 13.76 1.34 -2.00
C GLN A 86 12.54 0.51 -2.43
N TYR A 87 12.16 -0.50 -1.64
CA TYR A 87 10.94 -1.27 -1.91
C TYR A 87 9.71 -0.39 -1.88
N LYS A 88 9.60 0.53 -0.92
CA LYS A 88 8.51 1.51 -0.89
C LYS A 88 8.42 2.30 -2.19
N ASP A 89 9.55 2.80 -2.71
CA ASP A 89 9.55 3.59 -3.94
C ASP A 89 9.25 2.75 -5.19
N TYR A 90 9.75 1.51 -5.22
CA TYR A 90 9.43 0.53 -6.26
C TYR A 90 7.93 0.25 -6.33
N TYR A 91 7.32 -0.14 -5.21
CA TYR A 91 5.90 -0.43 -5.14
C TYR A 91 5.03 0.80 -5.38
N SER A 92 5.46 1.98 -4.91
CA SER A 92 4.80 3.26 -5.23
C SER A 92 4.77 3.52 -6.73
N THR A 93 5.88 3.27 -7.43
CA THR A 93 5.99 3.51 -8.87
C THR A 93 5.05 2.61 -9.66
N ILE A 94 5.03 1.31 -9.34
CA ILE A 94 4.15 0.33 -9.98
C ILE A 94 2.69 0.66 -9.68
N PHE A 95 2.36 0.93 -8.41
CA PHE A 95 1.01 1.31 -8.00
C PHE A 95 0.51 2.52 -8.80
N LEU A 96 1.30 3.60 -8.87
CA LEU A 96 0.91 4.81 -9.61
C LEU A 96 0.75 4.54 -11.10
N ARG A 97 1.68 3.82 -11.73
CA ARG A 97 1.61 3.43 -13.14
C ARG A 97 0.35 2.65 -13.46
N ASP A 98 0.03 1.65 -12.63
CA ASP A 98 -1.03 0.69 -12.92
C ASP A 98 -2.41 1.16 -12.48
N SER A 99 -2.48 2.18 -11.61
CA SER A 99 -3.72 2.86 -11.21
C SER A 99 -3.94 4.15 -12.02
N TRP A 100 -3.65 5.30 -11.42
CA TRP A 100 -3.98 6.63 -11.91
C TRP A 100 -3.17 7.05 -13.13
N GLY A 101 -1.99 6.46 -13.34
CA GLY A 101 -1.11 6.76 -14.48
C GLY A 101 -1.70 6.42 -15.85
N LYS A 102 -2.67 5.50 -15.93
CA LYS A 102 -3.35 5.14 -17.19
C LYS A 102 -4.50 6.09 -17.53
N LEU A 103 -5.08 6.73 -16.52
CA LEU A 103 -6.29 7.54 -16.65
C LEU A 103 -6.15 8.70 -17.65
N PRO A 104 -5.03 9.46 -17.68
CA PRO A 104 -4.82 10.53 -18.67
C PRO A 104 -4.87 10.05 -20.13
N GLY A 105 -4.52 8.79 -20.40
CA GLY A 105 -4.52 8.22 -21.75
C GLY A 105 -5.90 8.19 -22.42
N HIS A 106 -6.99 8.25 -21.63
CA HIS A 106 -8.35 8.33 -22.17
C HIS A 106 -8.69 9.71 -22.75
N LEU A 107 -7.87 10.73 -22.48
CA LEU A 107 -8.03 12.11 -22.94
C LEU A 107 -7.04 12.48 -24.05
N SER A 108 -6.78 11.55 -24.97
CA SER A 108 -5.92 11.81 -26.12
C SER A 108 -6.45 12.99 -26.98
N ARG A 109 -5.52 13.73 -27.59
CA ARG A 109 -5.81 14.78 -28.59
C ARG A 109 -5.82 14.23 -30.01
N GLU A 110 -5.36 13.01 -30.23
CA GLU A 110 -5.28 12.38 -31.55
C GLU A 110 -6.67 12.29 -32.18
N GLY A 111 -6.75 12.46 -33.50
CA GLY A 111 -8.01 12.53 -34.22
C GLY A 111 -8.73 13.89 -34.10
N LEU A 112 -8.65 14.60 -32.96
CA LEU A 112 -9.33 15.91 -32.80
C LEU A 112 -8.70 17.03 -33.62
N ILE A 113 -7.40 16.93 -33.92
CA ILE A 113 -6.62 17.93 -34.67
C ILE A 113 -6.83 17.78 -36.19
N LEU A 114 -7.30 16.61 -36.67
CA LEU A 114 -7.27 16.25 -38.09
C LEU A 114 -8.64 16.34 -38.81
N PHE A 115 -9.68 16.88 -38.18
CA PHE A 115 -11.02 16.80 -38.75
C PHE A 115 -11.29 17.84 -39.84
N SER A 116 -11.25 17.36 -41.08
CA SER A 116 -12.00 17.83 -42.25
C SER A 116 -13.51 17.53 -42.18
N GLY A 117 -13.98 16.83 -41.13
CA GLY A 117 -15.37 16.35 -40.95
C GLY A 117 -16.30 17.20 -40.06
N GLY A 118 -15.93 18.44 -39.73
CA GLY A 118 -16.80 19.42 -39.06
C GLY A 118 -16.98 19.27 -37.53
N ARG A 119 -17.60 20.29 -36.91
CA ARG A 119 -17.73 20.41 -35.44
C ARG A 119 -18.53 19.30 -34.75
N ALA A 120 -19.49 18.68 -35.44
CA ALA A 120 -20.34 17.63 -34.86
C ALA A 120 -19.55 16.35 -34.56
N THR A 121 -18.73 15.89 -35.51
CA THR A 121 -17.88 14.70 -35.36
C THR A 121 -16.86 14.85 -34.23
N ALA A 122 -16.24 16.04 -34.13
CA ALA A 122 -15.32 16.36 -33.04
C ALA A 122 -16.02 16.32 -31.68
N ARG A 123 -17.23 16.88 -31.57
CA ARG A 123 -18.04 16.85 -30.35
C ARG A 123 -18.34 15.43 -29.89
N ASP A 124 -18.74 14.53 -30.80
CA ASP A 124 -19.08 13.15 -30.44
C ASP A 124 -17.87 12.35 -29.97
N LEU A 125 -16.69 12.60 -30.56
CA LEU A 125 -15.43 12.01 -30.09
C LEU A 125 -15.05 12.51 -28.69
N VAL A 126 -15.19 13.82 -28.43
CA VAL A 126 -14.95 14.41 -27.10
C VAL A 126 -15.88 13.78 -26.05
N LYS A 127 -17.18 13.66 -26.38
CA LYS A 127 -18.16 12.99 -25.52
C LYS A 127 -17.76 11.55 -25.20
N LYS A 128 -17.33 10.77 -26.20
CA LYS A 128 -16.89 9.38 -26.01
C LYS A 128 -15.69 9.29 -25.07
N ARG A 129 -14.71 10.18 -25.23
CA ARG A 129 -13.49 10.22 -24.39
C ARG A 129 -13.79 10.62 -22.95
N LEU A 130 -14.54 11.70 -22.76
CA LEU A 130 -14.96 12.14 -21.42
C LEU A 130 -15.79 11.09 -20.70
N LYS A 131 -16.72 10.43 -21.42
CA LYS A 131 -17.50 9.35 -20.84
C LYS A 131 -16.59 8.22 -20.36
N LYS A 132 -15.63 7.77 -21.18
CA LYS A 132 -14.71 6.71 -20.80
C LYS A 132 -13.80 7.12 -19.64
N PHE A 133 -13.31 8.36 -19.64
CA PHE A 133 -12.55 8.91 -18.51
C PHE A 133 -13.35 8.88 -17.22
N ASN A 134 -14.60 9.37 -17.24
CA ASN A 134 -15.47 9.39 -16.06
C ASN A 134 -15.76 7.97 -15.55
N GLU A 135 -16.06 7.02 -16.43
CA GLU A 135 -16.28 5.61 -16.07
C GLU A 135 -15.05 5.01 -15.36
N VAL A 136 -13.86 5.18 -15.93
CA VAL A 136 -12.61 4.62 -15.35
C VAL A 136 -12.22 5.35 -14.05
N PHE A 137 -12.42 6.67 -13.98
CA PHE A 137 -12.19 7.44 -12.76
C PHE A 137 -13.12 6.97 -11.63
N ASP A 138 -14.42 6.84 -11.91
CA ASP A 138 -15.43 6.41 -10.94
C ASP A 138 -15.14 5.02 -10.39
N GLU A 139 -14.79 4.08 -11.27
CA GLU A 139 -14.41 2.72 -10.89
C GLU A 139 -13.18 2.72 -9.97
N MET A 140 -12.13 3.43 -10.38
CA MET A 140 -10.88 3.51 -9.60
C MET A 140 -11.10 4.18 -8.24
N PHE A 141 -11.81 5.30 -8.24
CA PHE A 141 -12.11 6.05 -7.02
C PHE A 141 -12.96 5.22 -6.06
N SER A 142 -14.02 4.56 -6.56
CA SER A 142 -14.85 3.67 -5.77
C SER A 142 -14.02 2.55 -5.13
N LYS A 143 -13.22 1.85 -5.93
CA LYS A 143 -12.35 0.75 -5.50
C LYS A 143 -11.37 1.17 -4.41
N GLN A 144 -10.72 2.32 -4.59
CA GLN A 144 -9.64 2.78 -3.70
C GLN A 144 -10.11 3.65 -2.53
N SER A 145 -11.35 4.14 -2.54
CA SER A 145 -11.89 5.01 -1.47
C SER A 145 -11.95 4.34 -0.09
N GLY A 146 -11.90 3.01 -0.03
CA GLY A 146 -11.85 2.23 1.20
C GLY A 146 -10.45 1.92 1.69
N TRP A 147 -9.41 2.17 0.88
CA TRP A 147 -8.04 1.85 1.24
C TRP A 147 -7.49 2.89 2.21
N ILE A 148 -6.59 2.49 3.10
CA ILE A 148 -6.07 3.36 4.15
C ILE A 148 -4.55 3.36 4.10
N MET A 149 -3.99 4.56 4.08
CA MET A 149 -2.56 4.79 4.24
C MET A 149 -2.34 5.50 5.56
N VAL A 150 -1.73 4.79 6.52
CA VAL A 150 -1.60 5.24 7.91
C VAL A 150 -0.67 6.45 7.98
N GLU A 151 0.49 6.31 7.35
CA GLU A 151 1.54 7.32 7.37
C GLU A 151 1.14 8.56 6.55
N ARG A 152 1.08 9.71 7.23
CA ARG A 152 0.56 10.96 6.66
C ARG A 152 1.43 11.48 5.51
N ASP A 153 2.74 11.44 5.68
CA ASP A 153 3.72 11.90 4.69
C ASP A 153 3.67 11.07 3.41
N LEU A 154 3.60 9.74 3.52
CA LEU A 154 3.41 8.86 2.37
C LEU A 154 2.08 9.16 1.69
N ARG A 155 1.00 9.32 2.47
CA ARG A 155 -0.34 9.61 1.93
C ARG A 155 -0.37 10.90 1.15
N GLU A 156 0.14 11.97 1.73
CA GLU A 156 0.19 13.28 1.07
C GLU A 156 1.03 13.22 -0.20
N LYS A 157 2.21 12.58 -0.16
CA LYS A 157 3.07 12.40 -1.34
C LYS A 157 2.36 11.60 -2.44
N THR A 158 1.76 10.47 -2.11
CA THR A 158 1.04 9.63 -3.09
C THR A 158 -0.15 10.38 -3.70
N CYS A 159 -0.96 11.07 -2.88
CA CYS A 159 -2.09 11.85 -3.40
C CYS A 159 -1.63 13.00 -4.31
N GLN A 160 -0.55 13.69 -3.94
CA GLN A 160 0.04 14.74 -4.77
C GLN A 160 0.53 14.20 -6.12
N LEU A 161 1.21 13.04 -6.14
CA LEU A 161 1.66 12.41 -7.39
C LEU A 161 0.47 12.04 -8.29
N ILE A 162 -0.62 11.55 -7.71
CA ILE A 162 -1.85 11.25 -8.45
C ILE A 162 -2.46 12.54 -9.05
N VAL A 163 -2.55 13.60 -8.26
CA VAL A 163 -3.03 14.92 -8.73
C VAL A 163 -2.18 15.44 -9.87
N GLN A 164 -0.85 15.38 -9.73
CA GLN A 164 0.10 15.83 -10.76
C GLN A 164 -0.02 15.03 -12.06
N ALA A 165 -0.32 13.73 -11.97
CA ALA A 165 -0.51 12.89 -13.15
C ALA A 165 -1.84 13.19 -13.88
N VAL A 166 -2.93 13.43 -13.13
CA VAL A 166 -4.29 13.47 -13.68
C VAL A 166 -4.78 14.88 -13.98
N VAL A 167 -4.65 15.80 -13.02
CA VAL A 167 -5.34 17.10 -13.05
C VAL A 167 -4.84 18.00 -14.19
N PRO A 168 -3.53 18.11 -14.49
CA PRO A 168 -3.07 18.96 -15.61
C PRO A 168 -3.63 18.51 -16.96
N VAL A 169 -3.72 17.20 -17.20
CA VAL A 169 -4.24 16.65 -18.47
C VAL A 169 -5.74 16.89 -18.57
N TYR A 170 -6.49 16.63 -17.50
CA TYR A 170 -7.93 16.90 -17.46
C TYR A 170 -8.23 18.39 -17.66
N ARG A 171 -7.54 19.27 -16.94
CA ARG A 171 -7.67 20.73 -17.05
C ARG A 171 -7.44 21.18 -18.48
N SER A 172 -6.34 20.76 -19.09
CA SER A 172 -6.01 21.12 -20.47
C SER A 172 -7.07 20.61 -21.45
N TYR A 173 -7.55 19.39 -21.26
CA TYR A 173 -8.59 18.81 -22.12
C TYR A 173 -9.90 19.59 -22.03
N MET A 174 -10.35 19.92 -20.83
CA MET A 174 -11.58 20.68 -20.59
C MET A 174 -11.48 22.12 -21.11
N GLN A 175 -10.33 22.78 -20.99
CA GLN A 175 -10.13 24.13 -21.55
C GLN A 175 -10.25 24.14 -23.08
N ASN A 176 -9.77 23.10 -23.77
CA ASN A 176 -9.78 23.04 -25.22
C ASN A 176 -11.11 22.52 -25.80
N TYR A 177 -11.77 21.59 -25.11
CA TYR A 177 -12.91 20.84 -25.67
C TYR A 177 -14.19 20.90 -24.83
N GLY A 178 -14.12 21.42 -23.60
CA GLY A 178 -15.28 21.60 -22.69
C GLY A 178 -16.45 22.38 -23.32
N PRO A 179 -16.21 23.52 -24.01
CA PRO A 179 -17.28 24.29 -24.64
C PRO A 179 -18.11 23.49 -25.66
N LEU A 180 -17.56 22.42 -26.25
CA LEU A 180 -18.28 21.57 -27.21
C LEU A 180 -19.34 20.67 -26.54
N VAL A 181 -19.21 20.39 -25.24
CA VAL A 181 -20.08 19.47 -24.49
C VAL A 181 -20.90 20.14 -23.40
N GLU A 182 -20.53 21.34 -22.97
CA GLU A 182 -21.23 22.12 -21.94
C GLU A 182 -22.56 22.71 -22.41
N GLN A 183 -22.71 22.96 -23.72
CA GLN A 183 -23.95 23.49 -24.33
C GLN A 183 -25.04 22.43 -24.54
N ASP A 184 -24.78 21.17 -24.16
CA ASP A 184 -25.70 20.06 -24.34
C ASP A 184 -26.57 19.86 -23.10
N ASN A 185 -27.85 19.52 -23.28
CA ASN A 185 -28.79 19.20 -22.18
C ASN A 185 -28.32 18.01 -21.32
N SER A 186 -27.37 17.21 -21.81
CA SER A 186 -26.73 16.10 -21.12
C SER A 186 -25.29 16.39 -20.65
N SER A 187 -24.91 17.66 -20.51
CA SER A 187 -23.56 18.11 -20.13
C SER A 187 -23.02 17.43 -18.86
N ASN A 188 -23.86 17.21 -17.84
CA ASN A 188 -23.50 16.51 -16.59
C ASN A 188 -22.93 15.09 -16.80
N LYS A 189 -23.22 14.44 -17.93
CA LYS A 189 -22.69 13.10 -18.26
C LYS A 189 -21.22 13.16 -18.73
N TYR A 190 -20.80 14.29 -19.28
CA TYR A 190 -19.50 14.47 -19.92
C TYR A 190 -18.60 15.40 -19.10
N ALA A 191 -19.11 16.59 -18.74
CA ALA A 191 -18.49 17.54 -17.82
C ALA A 191 -18.92 17.24 -16.36
N LYS A 192 -18.73 16.00 -15.92
CA LYS A 192 -19.18 15.52 -14.59
C LYS A 192 -18.43 16.20 -13.43
N TYR A 193 -17.17 16.56 -13.66
CA TYR A 193 -16.27 17.06 -12.62
C TYR A 193 -15.74 18.44 -12.98
N THR A 194 -15.72 19.36 -12.01
CA THR A 194 -14.87 20.54 -12.12
C THR A 194 -13.43 20.15 -11.84
N VAL A 195 -12.47 20.92 -12.35
CA VAL A 195 -11.04 20.70 -12.10
C VAL A 195 -10.76 20.72 -10.59
N GLN A 196 -11.35 21.68 -9.87
CA GLN A 196 -11.21 21.78 -8.42
C GLN A 196 -11.80 20.55 -7.72
N LYS A 197 -12.99 20.10 -8.14
CA LYS A 197 -13.63 18.95 -7.50
C LYS A 197 -12.84 17.67 -7.70
N LEU A 198 -12.29 17.46 -8.89
CA LEU A 198 -11.44 16.31 -9.20
C LEU A 198 -10.20 16.30 -8.30
N GLU A 199 -9.54 17.44 -8.16
CA GLU A 199 -8.38 17.62 -7.29
C GLU A 199 -8.71 17.33 -5.82
N GLU A 200 -9.80 17.91 -5.31
CA GLU A 200 -10.27 17.66 -3.94
C GLU A 200 -10.54 16.17 -3.67
N MET A 201 -11.20 15.49 -4.61
CA MET A 201 -11.50 14.06 -4.48
C MET A 201 -10.21 13.25 -4.36
N LEU A 202 -9.24 13.50 -5.25
CA LEU A 202 -7.95 12.82 -5.24
C LEU A 202 -7.15 13.09 -3.96
N LEU A 203 -7.16 14.33 -3.45
CA LEU A 203 -6.50 14.71 -2.18
C LEU A 203 -7.17 14.14 -0.93
N CYS A 204 -8.42 13.65 -1.05
CA CYS A 204 -9.14 13.00 0.03
C CYS A 204 -8.93 11.48 0.09
N LEU A 205 -8.24 10.90 -0.89
CA LEU A 205 -7.96 9.46 -0.92
C LEU A 205 -7.11 9.01 0.28
N TYR A 206 -7.29 7.74 0.63
CA TYR A 206 -6.51 6.98 1.63
C TYR A 206 -6.54 7.50 3.07
N ARG A 207 -7.39 8.48 3.37
CA ARG A 207 -7.54 8.98 4.73
C ARG A 207 -8.20 7.92 5.62
N PRO A 208 -7.73 7.72 6.85
CA PRO A 208 -8.47 6.94 7.83
C PRO A 208 -9.85 7.57 8.01
N LYS A 209 -10.92 6.77 7.87
CA LYS A 209 -12.25 7.24 8.23
C LYS A 209 -12.29 7.36 9.75
N PRO A 210 -12.81 8.47 10.33
CA PRO A 210 -13.00 8.54 11.78
C PRO A 210 -13.95 7.39 12.14
N ALA A 211 -13.43 6.44 12.91
CA ALA A 211 -14.26 5.38 13.47
C ALA A 211 -15.33 6.07 14.32
N ARG A 212 -16.58 6.06 13.84
CA ARG A 212 -17.70 6.17 14.77
C ARG A 212 -17.45 5.03 15.76
N HIS A 213 -17.24 5.37 17.03
CA HIS A 213 -17.02 4.40 18.10
C HIS A 213 -18.28 3.54 18.25
N GLY A 214 -18.46 2.58 17.36
CA GLY A 214 -19.37 1.47 17.48
C GLY A 214 -18.56 0.33 18.08
N SER A 215 -18.89 -0.04 19.31
CA SER A 215 -18.44 -1.22 20.04
C SER A 215 -17.72 -2.24 19.17
N MET A 216 -16.43 -2.48 19.44
CA MET A 216 -15.70 -3.62 18.88
C MET A 216 -16.41 -4.92 19.28
N LYS A 217 -17.28 -5.44 18.42
CA LYS A 217 -17.63 -6.86 18.43
C LYS A 217 -16.67 -7.53 17.47
N ILE A 218 -15.60 -8.09 18.05
CA ILE A 218 -14.71 -9.02 17.36
C ILE A 218 -15.60 -10.13 16.79
N PRO A 219 -15.64 -10.36 15.47
CA PRO A 219 -16.28 -11.54 14.92
C PRO A 219 -15.52 -12.77 15.41
N GLN A 220 -16.16 -13.63 16.20
CA GLN A 220 -15.60 -14.92 16.53
C GLN A 220 -15.47 -15.75 15.25
N LEU A 221 -14.24 -15.94 14.78
CA LEU A 221 -13.92 -17.02 13.85
C LEU A 221 -14.03 -18.34 14.62
N SER A 222 -15.21 -18.97 14.58
CA SER A 222 -15.36 -20.36 14.99
C SER A 222 -14.84 -21.28 13.88
N GLY A 223 -13.51 -21.38 13.74
CA GLY A 223 -12.86 -22.42 12.98
C GLY A 223 -12.54 -23.59 13.90
N LYS A 224 -13.30 -24.68 13.81
CA LYS A 224 -12.98 -25.94 14.50
C LYS A 224 -11.67 -26.49 13.95
N TYR A 225 -10.57 -26.31 14.68
CA TYR A 225 -9.35 -27.10 14.46
C TYR A 225 -9.59 -28.49 15.04
N GLY A 226 -9.81 -29.48 14.17
CA GLY A 226 -9.84 -30.89 14.55
C GLY A 226 -8.43 -31.33 14.94
N ASN A 227 -8.19 -31.49 16.24
CA ASN A 227 -6.96 -32.05 16.76
C ASN A 227 -7.07 -33.58 16.72
N GLY A 228 -6.72 -34.18 15.58
CA GLY A 228 -6.64 -35.63 15.41
C GLY A 228 -5.20 -36.11 15.64
N MET A 229 -4.82 -36.31 16.91
CA MET A 229 -3.64 -37.09 17.29
C MET A 229 -4.09 -38.52 17.58
N PRO A 230 -3.74 -39.53 16.77
CA PRO A 230 -3.82 -40.92 17.20
C PRO A 230 -2.48 -41.32 17.80
N ASP A 231 -2.43 -41.42 19.13
CA ASP A 231 -1.34 -42.07 19.86
C ASP A 231 -1.88 -43.37 20.45
N LEU A 232 -1.42 -44.52 19.94
CA LEU A 232 -1.39 -45.75 20.73
C LEU A 232 -0.32 -46.71 20.21
N ARG A 233 0.88 -46.60 20.79
CA ARG A 233 1.82 -47.72 20.87
C ARG A 233 1.36 -48.72 21.92
N ARG A 234 1.22 -49.98 21.52
CA ARG A 234 1.62 -51.24 22.20
C ARG A 234 0.55 -52.32 22.11
N THR A 235 0.86 -53.36 21.35
CA THR A 235 0.82 -54.73 21.86
C THR A 235 1.96 -55.51 21.21
N ALA A 236 2.84 -56.06 22.05
CA ALA A 236 3.88 -56.99 21.66
C ALA A 236 3.31 -58.41 21.53
N SER A 237 4.04 -59.21 20.75
CA SER A 237 3.87 -60.61 20.35
C SER A 237 3.55 -61.64 21.45
N ALA A 238 2.82 -62.72 21.11
CA ALA A 238 3.23 -64.13 21.31
C ALA A 238 2.12 -65.17 20.95
N VAL A 239 2.50 -66.15 20.11
CA VAL A 239 2.28 -67.62 20.23
C VAL A 239 0.84 -68.16 20.37
N VAL A 240 0.32 -68.88 19.35
CA VAL A 240 0.36 -70.35 19.07
C VAL A 240 -0.03 -70.54 17.60
#